data_AF-A0A1Q9P503-F1
#
_entry.id   AF-A0A1Q9P503-F1
#
_cell.length_a   1.000
_cell.length_b   1.000
_cell.length_c   1.000
_cell.angle_alpha   90.00
_cell.angle_beta   90.00
_cell.angle_gamma   90.00
#
_symmetry.space_group_name_H-M   'P 1'
#
loop_
_entity.id
_entity.type
_entity.pdbx_description
1 polymer ?
#
loop_
_entity_poly.entity_id
_entity_poly.type
_entity_poly.pdbx_seq_one_letter_code
_entity_poly.pdbx_strand_id
1 'polypeptide(L)' 'MLRKYPLIIMAGSDSIRSDELLDYANVDYKALIELNGKTLLEYIIDAMQKSDVVSHIYVIGIPEDKINLSEYIQKDEIT' A
#
# COMPACT_ATOMS: atom_id res chain seq x y z
N MET A 1 0.39 8.02 27.37
CA MET A 1 -0.29 7.75 26.09
C MET A 1 0.76 7.88 25.00
N LEU A 2 1.02 6.84 24.21
CA LEU A 2 1.95 6.92 23.08
C LEU A 2 1.35 7.82 22.00
N ARG A 3 2.13 8.79 21.50
CA ARG A 3 1.70 9.68 20.43
C ARG A 3 1.64 8.87 19.13
N LYS A 4 0.48 8.90 18.47
CA LYS A 4 0.28 8.28 17.15
C LYS A 4 0.49 9.30 16.04
N TYR A 5 0.94 8.83 14.88
CA TYR A 5 1.24 9.64 13.70
C TYR A 5 0.53 9.10 12.46
N PRO A 6 0.13 9.96 11.52
CA PRO A 6 -0.30 9.52 10.21
C PRO A 6 0.90 8.96 9.42
N LEU A 7 0.66 7.89 8.66
CA LEU A 7 1.60 7.32 7.71
C LEU A 7 1.17 7.69 6.29
N ILE A 8 2.13 8.14 5.48
CA ILE A 8 1.94 8.36 4.04
C ILE A 8 2.83 7.37 3.30
N ILE A 9 2.21 6.52 2.47
CA ILE A 9 2.88 5.56 1.60
C ILE A 9 2.84 6.10 0.17
N MET A 10 4.01 6.41 -0.39
CA MET A 10 4.13 6.82 -1.79
C MET A 10 4.23 5.55 -2.66
N ALA A 11 3.16 5.26 -3.39
CA ALA A 11 2.98 4.03 -4.17
C ALA A 11 2.85 4.30 -5.68
N GLY A 12 3.24 5.49 -6.14
CA GLY A 12 3.20 5.84 -7.55
C GLY A 12 4.25 5.16 -8.42
N SER A 13 4.05 5.27 -9.72
CA SER A 13 4.91 4.71 -10.76
C SER A 13 5.28 5.79 -11.77
N ASP A 14 6.47 5.68 -12.37
CA ASP A 14 6.91 6.55 -13.46
C ASP A 14 6.60 5.87 -14.79
N SER A 15 5.56 6.34 -15.48
CA SER A 15 5.12 5.77 -16.77
C SER A 15 6.02 6.13 -17.94
N ILE A 16 7.04 6.98 -17.75
CA ILE A 16 7.90 7.49 -18.82
C ILE A 16 9.13 6.59 -19.01
N ARG A 17 9.50 5.80 -18.01
CA ARG A 17 10.71 4.96 -18.03
C ARG A 17 10.32 3.49 -18.10
N SER A 18 10.90 2.77 -19.07
CA SER A 18 10.83 1.30 -19.09
C SER A 18 11.48 0.75 -17.83
N ASP A 19 10.80 -0.18 -17.16
CA ASP A 19 11.27 -0.80 -15.92
C ASP A 19 11.17 -2.32 -16.05
N GLU A 20 12.32 -2.97 -16.25
CA GLU A 20 12.41 -4.43 -16.46
C GLU A 20 11.77 -5.22 -15.31
N LEU A 21 11.75 -4.68 -14.10
CA LEU A 21 11.13 -5.33 -12.95
C LEU A 21 9.60 -5.29 -13.04
N LEU A 22 9.04 -4.17 -13.51
CA LEU A 22 7.60 -4.06 -13.75
C LEU A 22 7.17 -4.99 -14.89
N ASP A 23 7.96 -5.05 -15.96
CA ASP A 23 7.70 -5.95 -17.09
C ASP A 23 7.75 -7.41 -16.65
N TYR A 24 8.77 -7.79 -15.89
CA TYR A 24 8.92 -9.15 -15.35
C TYR A 24 7.78 -9.51 -14.40
N ALA A 25 7.38 -8.58 -13.54
CA ALA A 25 6.27 -8.78 -12.60
C ALA A 25 4.88 -8.63 -13.24
N ASN A 26 4.81 -8.17 -14.49
CA ASN A 26 3.57 -7.89 -15.22
C ASN A 26 2.60 -6.98 -14.44
N VAL A 27 3.11 -5.87 -13.89
CA VAL A 27 2.33 -4.88 -13.13
C VAL A 27 2.70 -3.44 -13.49
N ASP A 28 1.75 -2.53 -13.35
CA ASP A 28 1.96 -1.10 -13.66
C ASP A 28 2.66 -0.33 -12.52
N TYR A 29 2.61 -0.86 -11.29
CA TYR A 29 3.11 -0.20 -10.07
C TYR A 29 3.95 -1.16 -9.25
N LYS A 30 5.14 -0.71 -8.80
CA LYS A 30 6.01 -1.54 -7.94
C LYS A 30 5.33 -1.97 -6.65
N ALA A 31 4.47 -1.11 -6.12
CA ALA A 31 3.67 -1.40 -4.93
C ALA A 31 2.78 -2.66 -5.08
N LEU A 32 2.44 -3.05 -6.32
CA LEU A 32 1.63 -4.23 -6.65
C LEU A 32 2.46 -5.48 -6.96
N ILE A 33 3.80 -5.41 -6.95
CA ILE A 33 4.63 -6.61 -7.13
C ILE A 33 4.31 -7.60 -6.02
N GLU A 34 3.92 -8.81 -6.40
CA GLU A 34 3.61 -9.89 -5.47
C GLU A 34 4.86 -10.65 -5.04
N LEU A 35 5.00 -10.86 -3.74
CA LEU A 35 5.96 -11.75 -3.12
C LEU A 35 5.17 -12.73 -2.22
N ASN A 36 5.28 -14.03 -2.48
CA ASN A 36 4.59 -15.06 -1.70
C ASN A 36 3.07 -14.82 -1.51
N GLY A 37 2.39 -14.35 -2.55
CA GLY A 37 0.94 -14.11 -2.54
C GLY A 37 0.48 -12.85 -1.82
N LYS A 38 1.40 -11.93 -1.51
CA LYS A 38 1.10 -10.58 -1.00
C LYS A 38 1.86 -9.54 -1.81
N THR A 39 1.21 -8.43 -2.11
CA THR A 39 1.83 -7.26 -2.73
C THR A 39 2.80 -6.58 -1.77
N LEU A 40 3.79 -5.85 -2.31
CA LEU A 40 4.68 -5.01 -1.49
C LEU A 40 3.91 -4.01 -0.63
N LEU A 41 2.81 -3.45 -1.13
CA LEU A 41 1.94 -2.54 -0.38
C LEU A 41 1.34 -3.20 0.85
N GLU A 42 0.82 -4.42 0.70
CA GLU A 42 0.24 -5.20 1.79
C GLU A 42 1.24 -5.50 2.90
N TYR A 43 2.48 -5.85 2.56
CA TYR A 43 3.55 -6.05 3.55
C TYR A 43 3.81 -4.80 4.39
N ILE A 44 3.78 -3.61 3.78
CA ILE A 44 3.96 -2.35 4.49
C ILE A 44 2.78 -2.11 5.43
N ILE A 45 1.54 -2.30 4.95
CA ILE A 45 0.34 -2.10 5.76
C ILE A 45 0.31 -3.06 6.95
N ASP A 46 0.60 -4.35 6.73
CA ASP A 46 0.72 -5.38 7.77
C ASP A 46 1.72 -5.00 8.86
N ALA A 47 2.90 -4.50 8.46
CA ALA A 47 3.94 -4.10 9.40
C ALA A 47 3.50 -2.89 10.25
N MET A 48 2.82 -1.93 9.62
CA MET A 48 2.45 -0.67 10.26
C MET A 48 1.19 -0.80 11.12
N GLN A 49 0.25 -1.68 10.77
CA GLN A 49 -0.92 -2.01 11.62
C GLN A 49 -0.52 -2.71 12.92
N LYS A 50 0.59 -3.46 12.92
CA LYS A 50 1.16 -4.07 14.13
C LYS A 50 1.91 -3.05 15.01
N SER A 51 2.00 -1.80 14.58
CA SER A 51 2.69 -0.73 15.31
C SER A 51 1.71 0.12 16.11
N ASP A 52 2.00 0.33 17.39
CA ASP A 52 1.19 1.19 18.27
C ASP A 52 1.31 2.70 17.96
N VAL A 53 2.14 3.07 16.97
CA VAL A 53 2.47 4.47 16.66
C VAL A 53 1.71 5.05 15.47
N VAL A 54 0.91 4.26 14.75
CA VAL A 54 0.17 4.73 13.56
C VAL A 54 -1.30 5.01 13.89
N SER A 55 -1.80 6.16 13.43
CA SER A 55 -3.23 6.51 13.55
C SER A 55 -4.03 6.26 12.27
N HIS A 56 -3.43 6.56 11.11
CA HIS A 56 -4.07 6.52 9.80
C HIS A 56 -3.02 6.17 8.75
N ILE A 57 -3.42 5.51 7.67
CA ILE A 57 -2.55 5.18 6.54
C ILE A 57 -3.14 5.82 5.29
N TYR A 58 -2.34 6.63 4.60
CA TYR A 58 -2.67 7.25 3.32
C TYR A 58 -1.78 6.65 2.24
N VAL A 59 -2.38 6.11 1.18
CA VAL A 59 -1.66 5.59 0.01
C VAL A 59 -1.82 6.57 -1.13
N ILE A 60 -0.70 7.06 -1.67
CA ILE A 60 -0.68 8.17 -2.64
C ILE A 60 0.05 7.75 -3.92
N GLY A 61 -0.50 8.11 -5.07
CA GLY A 61 0.15 7.96 -6.38
C GLY A 61 -0.28 6.73 -7.18
N ILE A 62 -1.22 5.94 -6.68
CA ILE A 62 -1.76 4.75 -7.34
C ILE A 62 -3.30 4.87 -7.42
N PRO A 63 -3.95 4.49 -8.54
CA PRO A 63 -5.40 4.48 -8.67
C PRO A 63 -6.06 3.52 -7.67
N GLU A 64 -7.18 3.95 -7.08
CA GLU A 64 -7.91 3.18 -6.07
C GLU A 64 -8.42 1.84 -6.61
N ASP A 65 -8.84 1.79 -7.87
CA ASP A 65 -9.33 0.58 -8.55
C ASP A 65 -8.23 -0.47 -8.81
N LYS A 66 -6.96 -0.10 -8.69
CA LYS A 66 -5.81 -1.01 -8.80
C LYS A 66 -5.43 -1.65 -7.46
N ILE A 67 -6.06 -1.24 -6.37
CA ILE A 67 -5.73 -1.67 -5.02
C ILE A 67 -6.88 -2.52 -4.46
N ASN A 68 -6.57 -3.73 -3.99
CA ASN A 68 -7.50 -4.52 -3.20
C ASN A 68 -7.05 -4.56 -1.74
N LEU A 69 -7.55 -3.61 -0.93
CA LEU A 69 -7.30 -3.58 0.53
C LEU A 69 -8.54 -3.96 1.34
N SER A 70 -9.45 -4.73 0.76
CA SER A 70 -10.70 -5.14 1.44
C SER A 70 -10.46 -5.84 2.77
N GLU A 71 -9.35 -6.57 2.91
CA GLU A 71 -8.95 -7.23 4.15
C GLU A 71 -8.37 -6.27 5.22
N TYR A 72 -7.91 -5.08 4.81
CA TYR A 72 -7.25 -4.08 5.68
C TYR A 72 -8.15 -2.92 6.07
N ILE A 73 -9.25 -2.72 5.34
CA ILE A 73 -10.28 -1.75 5.70
C ILE A 73 -11.14 -2.37 6.79
N GLN A 74 -10.89 -1.99 8.04
CA GLN A 74 -11.90 -2.16 9.09
C GLN A 74 -13.08 -1.28 8.71
N LYS A 75 -14.21 -1.90 8.35
CA LYS A 75 -15.51 -1.22 8.21
C LYS A 75 -15.99 -0.78 9.58
N ASP A 76 -15.28 0.15 10.21
CA ASP A 76 -15.70 0.73 11.47
C ASP A 76 -16.34 2.11 11.21
N GLU A 77 -17.65 2.14 11.46
CA GLU A 77 -18.48 3.31 11.81
C GLU A 77 -18.56 4.44 10.78
N ILE A 78 -19.26 4.19 9.67
CA ILE A 78 -20.03 5.26 9.02
C ILE A 78 -21.23 5.54 9.93
N THR A 79 -21.09 6.52 10.84
CA THR A 79 -22.24 7.18 11.49
C THR A 79 -22.48 8.52 10.83
#